data_AF-A0A0F9PNJ2-F1
#
_entry.id   AF-A0A0F9PNJ2-F1
#
_cell.length_a   1.000
_cell.length_b   1.000
_cell.length_c   1.000
_cell.angle_alpha   90.00
_cell.angle_beta   90.00
_cell.angle_gamma   90.00
#
_symmetry.space_group_name_H-M   'P 1'
#
loop_
_entity.id
_entity.type
_entity.pdbx_description
1 polymer ?
#
loop_
_entity_poly.entity_id
_entity_poly.type
_entity_poly.pdbx_seq_one_letter_code
_entity_poly.pdbx_strand_id
1 'polypeptide(L)'
;KDLLEKLAKDPKYIERVQKSYELESFKSKYGVSGSSGLRCPACNQYGQSGGSLWGPREGTDDEYVCRKCELVWVLRCLTKPIKEVIREVKEASK
;
A
#
# COMPACT_ATOMS: atom_id res chain seq x y z
N LYS A 1 21.70 23.41 -18.03
CA LYS A 1 22.10 24.33 -16.93
C LYS A 1 21.19 24.17 -15.71
N ASP A 2 19.87 24.03 -15.89
CA ASP A 2 18.88 23.88 -14.81
C ASP A 2 19.07 22.67 -13.86
N LEU A 3 19.46 21.49 -14.36
CA LEU A 3 19.63 20.30 -13.50
C LEU A 3 20.81 20.41 -12.53
N LEU A 4 21.94 20.98 -12.98
CA LEU A 4 23.14 21.17 -12.16
C LEU A 4 22.90 22.21 -11.05
N GLU A 5 22.13 23.26 -11.33
CA GLU A 5 21.71 24.24 -10.32
C GLU A 5 20.75 23.65 -9.29
N LYS A 6 19.83 22.77 -9.71
CA LYS A 6 18.92 22.05 -8.80
C LYS A 6 19.66 21.06 -7.91
N LEU A 7 20.63 20.32 -8.46
CA LEU A 7 21.49 19.40 -7.71
C LEU A 7 22.43 20.11 -6.74
N ALA A 8 22.97 21.28 -7.13
CA ALA A 8 23.79 22.09 -6.25
C ALA A 8 23.01 22.64 -5.04
N LYS A 9 21.71 22.90 -5.20
CA LYS A 9 20.79 23.36 -4.13
C LYS A 9 20.23 22.21 -3.30
N ASP A 10 20.01 21.05 -3.90
CA ASP A 10 19.58 19.83 -3.22
C ASP A 10 20.24 18.58 -3.84
N PRO A 11 21.27 18.03 -3.17
CA PRO A 11 21.92 16.79 -3.60
C PRO A 11 20.97 15.59 -3.69
N LYS A 12 19.82 15.62 -3.01
CA LYS A 12 18.80 14.56 -3.04
C LYS A 12 17.69 14.81 -4.07
N TYR A 13 17.83 15.83 -4.92
CA TYR A 13 16.79 16.21 -5.89
C TYR A 13 16.43 15.04 -6.81
N ILE A 14 17.43 14.36 -7.36
CA ILE A 14 17.22 13.19 -8.23
C ILE A 14 16.49 12.07 -7.48
N GLU A 15 16.90 11.76 -6.25
CA GLU A 15 16.27 10.72 -5.43
C GLU A 15 14.79 11.03 -5.16
N ARG A 16 14.45 12.29 -4.89
CA ARG A 16 13.06 12.72 -4.68
C ARG A 16 12.24 12.59 -5.95
N VAL A 17 12.76 13.06 -7.08
CA VAL A 17 12.07 12.98 -8.38
C VAL A 17 11.82 11.52 -8.76
N GLN A 18 12.81 10.65 -8.56
CA GLN A 18 12.68 9.22 -8.82
C GLN A 18 11.61 8.58 -7.93
N LYS A 19 11.61 8.86 -6.62
CA LYS A 19 10.58 8.36 -5.69
C LYS A 19 9.17 8.83 -6.06
N SER A 20 9.02 10.06 -6.53
CA SER A 20 7.75 10.60 -7.02
C SER A 20 7.30 9.88 -8.29
N TYR A 21 8.22 9.66 -9.24
CA TYR A 21 7.93 8.92 -10.47
C TYR A 21 7.50 7.48 -10.19
N GLU A 22 8.24 6.75 -9.34
CA GLU A 22 7.91 5.39 -8.92
C GLU A 22 6.52 5.33 -8.25
N LEU A 23 6.17 6.33 -7.44
CA LEU A 23 4.87 6.40 -6.80
C LEU A 23 3.73 6.62 -7.81
N GLU A 24 3.89 7.57 -8.73
CA GLU A 24 2.88 7.84 -9.76
C GLU A 24 2.73 6.66 -10.73
N SER A 25 3.85 6.01 -11.09
CA SER A 25 3.81 4.78 -11.89
C SER A 25 3.04 3.66 -11.19
N PHE A 26 3.24 3.48 -9.88
CA PHE A 26 2.50 2.50 -9.09
C PHE A 26 1.00 2.80 -9.05
N LYS A 27 0.64 4.07 -8.79
CA LYS A 27 -0.76 4.53 -8.79
C LYS A 27 -1.44 4.27 -10.13
N SER A 28 -0.76 4.63 -11.23
CA SER A 28 -1.29 4.42 -12.59
C SER A 28 -1.41 2.94 -12.94
N LYS A 29 -0.45 2.10 -12.53
CA LYS A 29 -0.45 0.66 -12.80
C LYS A 29 -1.64 -0.04 -12.16
N TYR A 30 -1.99 0.35 -10.94
CA TYR A 30 -3.00 -0.33 -10.12
C TYR A 30 -4.31 0.45 -9.93
N GLY A 31 -4.45 1.63 -10.56
CA GLY A 31 -5.65 2.47 -10.40
C GLY A 31 -5.87 2.98 -8.97
N VAL A 32 -4.83 3.04 -8.14
CA VAL A 32 -4.93 3.45 -6.73
C VAL A 32 -4.55 4.91 -6.56
N SER A 33 -5.11 5.56 -5.54
CA SER A 33 -4.93 7.01 -5.35
C SER A 33 -4.29 7.40 -4.02
N GLY A 34 -4.39 6.54 -3.00
CA GLY A 34 -3.96 6.86 -1.64
C GLY A 34 -3.58 5.64 -0.81
N SER A 35 -2.67 5.85 0.14
CA SER A 35 -2.36 4.84 1.15
C SER A 35 -3.49 4.77 2.16
N SER A 36 -4.01 3.57 2.40
CA SER A 36 -4.77 3.29 3.61
C SER A 36 -3.85 3.37 4.83
N GLY A 37 -4.41 3.45 6.04
CA GLY A 37 -3.65 3.21 7.28
C GLY A 37 -3.25 1.74 7.49
N LEU A 38 -3.66 0.84 6.59
CA LEU A 38 -3.46 -0.60 6.72
C LEU A 38 -2.06 -1.02 6.26
N ARG A 39 -1.55 -2.09 6.89
CA ARG A 39 -0.25 -2.68 6.57
C ARG A 39 -0.45 -4.02 5.89
N CYS A 40 0.41 -4.33 4.93
CA CYS A 40 0.45 -5.63 4.27
C CYS A 40 0.92 -6.72 5.24
N PRO A 41 0.07 -7.73 5.55
CA PRO A 41 0.44 -8.85 6.40
C PRO A 41 1.51 -9.77 5.78
N ALA A 42 1.55 -9.90 4.45
CA ALA A 42 2.48 -10.83 3.79
C ALA A 42 3.95 -10.36 3.83
N CYS A 43 4.22 -9.08 3.58
CA CYS A 43 5.59 -8.58 3.54
C CYS A 43 6.04 -7.88 4.84
N ASN A 44 5.24 -8.02 5.91
CA ASN A 44 5.54 -7.65 7.30
C ASN A 44 6.33 -6.34 7.46
N GLN A 45 5.72 -5.22 7.08
CA GLN A 45 6.33 -3.89 7.26
C GLN A 45 6.22 -3.36 8.70
N TYR A 46 6.56 -4.17 9.70
CA TYR A 46 6.62 -3.70 11.08
C TYR A 46 7.65 -2.56 11.20
N GLY A 47 7.25 -1.45 11.83
CA GLY A 47 8.12 -0.29 12.10
C GLY A 47 8.16 0.79 11.01
N GLN A 48 7.53 0.60 9.85
CA GLN A 48 7.39 1.67 8.85
C GLN A 48 6.23 2.62 9.22
N SER A 49 6.47 3.92 9.11
CA SER A 49 5.43 4.95 9.27
C SER A 49 4.58 5.03 7.99
N GLY A 50 3.25 5.06 8.15
CA GLY A 50 2.30 5.00 7.03
C GLY A 50 1.86 3.57 6.69
N GLY A 51 0.66 3.43 6.13
CA GLY A 51 0.18 2.14 5.65
C GLY A 51 0.79 1.81 4.28
N SER A 52 1.00 0.51 4.06
CA SER A 52 1.58 -0.02 2.82
C SER A 52 0.57 -0.51 1.82
N LEU A 53 -0.70 -0.62 2.23
CA LEU A 53 -1.82 -0.98 1.38
C LEU A 53 -2.45 0.29 0.80
N TRP A 54 -2.54 0.34 -0.52
CA TRP A 54 -3.07 1.48 -1.28
C TRP A 54 -4.39 1.09 -1.92
N GLY A 55 -5.40 1.94 -1.79
CA GLY A 55 -6.74 1.69 -2.34
C GLY A 55 -7.25 2.86 -3.18
N PRO A 56 -8.46 2.75 -3.72
CA PRO A 56 -9.13 3.86 -4.39
C PRO A 56 -9.49 4.97 -3.39
N ARG A 57 -9.67 6.19 -3.91
CA ARG A 57 -9.88 7.40 -3.08
C ARG A 57 -11.23 7.38 -2.38
N GLU A 58 -12.21 6.73 -3.00
CA GLU A 58 -13.62 6.89 -2.68
C GLU A 58 -14.16 5.79 -1.77
N GLY A 59 -13.31 4.84 -1.34
CA GLY A 59 -13.75 3.72 -0.51
C GLY A 59 -14.82 2.84 -1.17
N THR A 60 -14.93 2.93 -2.49
CA THR A 60 -15.89 2.21 -3.32
C THR A 60 -15.48 0.77 -3.59
N ASP A 61 -14.17 0.49 -3.57
CA ASP A 61 -13.65 -0.86 -3.70
C ASP A 61 -12.98 -1.32 -2.41
N ASP A 62 -13.20 -2.61 -2.16
CA ASP A 62 -12.60 -3.39 -1.10
C ASP A 62 -11.18 -3.84 -1.43
N GLU A 63 -10.66 -3.48 -2.62
CA GLU A 63 -9.37 -3.91 -3.12
C GLU A 63 -8.24 -2.93 -2.77
N TYR A 64 -7.15 -3.48 -2.23
CA TYR A 64 -5.96 -2.75 -1.86
C TYR A 64 -4.71 -3.44 -2.40
N VAL A 65 -3.75 -2.65 -2.88
CA VAL A 65 -2.48 -3.16 -3.40
C VAL A 65 -1.33 -2.75 -2.48
N CYS A 66 -0.47 -3.70 -2.13
CA CYS A 66 0.74 -3.38 -1.37
C CYS A 66 1.78 -2.68 -2.24
N ARG A 67 2.26 -1.51 -1.83
CA ARG A 67 3.32 -0.78 -2.56
C ARG A 67 4.67 -1.52 -2.63
N LYS A 68 4.94 -2.45 -1.72
CA LYS A 68 6.25 -3.13 -1.63
C LYS A 68 6.29 -4.48 -2.32
N CYS A 69 5.28 -5.32 -2.08
CA CYS A 69 5.24 -6.68 -2.63
C CYS A 69 4.19 -6.85 -3.73
N GLU A 70 3.47 -5.78 -4.08
CA GLU A 70 2.49 -5.75 -5.17
C GLU A 70 1.35 -6.79 -5.05
N LEU A 71 1.16 -7.37 -3.86
CA LEU A 71 0.04 -8.27 -3.59
C LEU A 71 -1.25 -7.47 -3.43
N VAL A 72 -2.33 -8.02 -3.97
CA VAL A 72 -3.71 -7.52 -3.84
C VAL A 72 -4.36 -8.12 -2.60
N TRP A 73 -5.07 -7.28 -1.86
CA TRP A 73 -5.80 -7.59 -0.63
C TRP A 73 -7.24 -7.16 -0.80
N VAL A 74 -8.18 -8.03 -0.43
CA VAL A 74 -9.61 -7.71 -0.45
C VAL A 74 -10.10 -7.63 0.99
N LEU A 75 -10.62 -6.47 1.39
CA LEU A 75 -11.23 -6.27 2.70
C LEU A 75 -12.71 -6.65 2.64
N ARG A 76 -13.19 -7.45 3.59
CA ARG A 76 -14.63 -7.78 3.64
C ARG A 76 -15.12 -7.72 5.08
N CYS A 77 -16.26 -7.07 5.30
CA CYS A 77 -16.99 -7.19 6.55
C CYS A 77 -17.79 -8.49 6.52
N LEU A 78 -17.39 -9.48 7.32
CA LEU A 78 -18.06 -10.78 7.35
C LEU A 78 -19.41 -10.76 8.09
N THR A 79 -19.77 -9.67 8.78
CA THR A 79 -20.99 -9.56 9.61
C THR A 79 -21.18 -10.72 10.61
N LYS A 80 -20.10 -11.38 11.00
CA LYS A 80 -20.07 -12.51 11.94
C LYS A 80 -19.36 -12.14 13.25
N PRO A 81 -19.76 -12.73 14.39
CA PRO A 81 -19.00 -12.63 15.63
C PRO A 81 -17.61 -13.25 15.47
N ILE A 82 -16.60 -12.65 16.11
CA ILE A 82 -15.21 -13.12 16.02
C ILE A 82 -15.02 -14.58 16.47
N LYS A 83 -15.82 -15.05 17.44
CA LYS A 83 -15.77 -16.43 17.93
C LYS A 83 -16.12 -17.45 16.86
N GLU A 84 -17.07 -17.12 15.98
CA GLU A 84 -17.50 -17.96 14.87
C GLU A 84 -16.40 -18.05 13.82
N VAL A 85 -15.82 -16.91 13.45
CA VAL A 85 -14.70 -16.83 12.49
C VAL A 85 -13.50 -17.65 12.96
N ILE A 86 -13.13 -17.56 14.24
CA ILE A 86 -12.02 -18.35 14.81
C ILE A 86 -12.30 -19.86 14.71
N ARG A 87 -13.55 -20.28 14.94
CA ARG A 87 -13.93 -21.70 14.83
C ARG A 87 -13.79 -22.18 13.38
N GLU A 88 -14.33 -21.44 12.41
CA GLU A 88 -14.24 -21.76 10.98
C GLU A 88 -12.79 -21.89 10.50
N VAL A 89 -11.92 -20.94 10.87
CA VAL A 89 -10.50 -20.97 10.50
C VAL A 89 -9.78 -22.20 11.09
N LYS A 90 -10.08 -22.55 12.35
CA LYS A 90 -9.51 -23.74 12.99
C LYS A 90 -9.97 -25.04 12.35
N GLU A 91 -11.23 -25.11 11.92
CA GLU A 91 -11.80 -26.28 11.26
C GLU A 91 -11.26 -26.44 9.84
N ALA A 92 -11.09 -25.34 9.09
CA ALA A 92 -10.51 -25.36 7.74
C ALA A 92 -9.00 -25.66 7.69
N SER A 93 -8.32 -25.56 8.84
CA SER A 93 -6.88 -25.86 8.96
C SER A 93 -6.60 -27.32 9.38
N LYS A 94 -7.64 -28.15 9.53
CA LYS A 94 -7.54 -29.60 9.76
C LYS A 94 -7.71 -30.38 8.47
#